data_AF-A0A4Q1JCZ9-F1
#
_entry.id   AF-A0A4Q1JCZ9-F1
#
_cell.length_a   1.000
_cell.length_b   1.000
_cell.length_c   1.000
_cell.angle_alpha   90.00
_cell.angle_beta   90.00
_cell.angle_gamma   90.00
#
_symmetry.space_group_name_H-M   'P 1'
#
loop_
_entity.id
_entity.type
_entity.pdbx_description
1 polymer ?
#
loop_
_entity_poly.entity_id
_entity_poly.type
_entity_poly.pdbx_seq_one_letter_code
_entity_poly.pdbx_strand_id
1 'polypeptide(L)'
;MSQLDSGTFQQVKDLVLSGYHLNDIQGLACPTALLPAGTGVESLERFALERFRFRGAMTTTSIEDFVRYSKGYASATEKARCFIDADHMTARSVFNIGTL
;
A
#
# COMPACT_ATOMS: atom_id res chain seq x y z
N MET A 1 16.68 29.80 -35.81
CA MET A 1 15.71 30.29 -34.81
C MET A 1 15.06 29.08 -34.19
N SER A 2 15.48 28.72 -32.97
CA SER A 2 15.01 27.53 -32.27
C SER A 2 13.57 27.76 -31.86
N GLN A 3 12.63 27.15 -32.58
CA GLN A 3 11.24 27.06 -32.13
C GLN A 3 11.26 26.17 -30.89
N LEU A 4 11.29 26.79 -29.71
CA LEU A 4 10.91 26.16 -28.47
C LEU A 4 9.47 25.67 -28.67
N ASP A 5 9.34 24.40 -28.97
CA ASP A 5 8.07 23.73 -29.19
C ASP A 5 7.20 23.98 -27.95
N SER A 6 5.95 24.40 -28.16
CA SER A 6 5.02 24.75 -27.08
C SER A 6 4.89 23.66 -26.02
N GLY A 7 5.12 22.39 -26.40
CA GLY A 7 5.17 21.25 -25.50
C GLY A 7 6.38 21.22 -24.54
N THR A 8 7.51 21.83 -24.89
CA THR A 8 8.71 21.85 -24.05
C THR A 8 8.48 22.62 -22.75
N PHE A 9 7.72 23.71 -22.79
CA PHE A 9 7.36 24.47 -21.59
C PHE A 9 6.47 23.67 -20.63
N GLN A 10 5.52 22.91 -21.19
CA GLN A 10 4.65 22.06 -20.40
C GLN A 10 5.45 20.94 -19.73
N GLN A 11 6.36 20.29 -20.46
CA GLN A 11 7.26 19.27 -19.89
C GLN A 11 8.17 19.82 -18.78
N VAL A 12 8.74 21.01 -18.96
CA VAL A 12 9.57 21.66 -17.94
C VAL A 12 8.75 22.00 -16.69
N LYS A 13 7.53 22.53 -16.87
CA LYS A 13 6.61 22.80 -15.75
C LYS A 13 6.26 21.54 -14.99
N ASP A 14 5.93 20.46 -15.70
CA ASP A 14 5.56 19.18 -15.11
C ASP A 14 6.76 18.55 -14.36
N LEU A 15 7.98 18.66 -14.90
CA LEU A 15 9.21 18.23 -14.24
C LEU A 15 9.51 19.01 -12.96
N VAL A 16 9.32 20.33 -12.96
CA VAL A 16 9.54 21.17 -11.76
C VAL A 16 8.52 20.84 -10.68
N LEU A 17 7.23 20.73 -11.04
CA LEU A 17 6.17 20.29 -10.11
C LEU A 17 6.45 18.90 -9.55
N SER A 18 6.96 18.01 -10.39
CA SER A 18 7.39 16.68 -9.99
C SER A 18 8.49 16.70 -8.92
N GLY A 19 9.44 17.64 -9.05
CA GLY A 19 10.51 17.87 -8.09
C GLY A 19 10.02 18.24 -6.68
N TYR A 20 8.90 18.97 -6.56
CA TYR A 20 8.33 19.35 -5.26
C TYR A 20 7.73 18.16 -4.50
N HIS A 21 7.19 17.17 -5.23
CA HIS A 21 6.59 15.96 -4.64
C HIS A 21 7.62 14.87 -4.31
N LEU A 22 8.91 15.07 -4.62
CA LEU A 22 9.96 14.10 -4.29
C LEU A 22 10.13 13.89 -2.78
N ASN A 23 9.89 14.92 -1.98
CA ASN A 23 9.95 14.81 -0.51
C ASN A 23 8.85 13.89 0.03
N ASP A 24 7.67 13.86 -0.61
CA ASP A 24 6.56 12.99 -0.22
C ASP A 24 6.87 11.52 -0.53
N ILE A 25 7.72 11.24 -1.52
CA ILE A 25 8.14 9.89 -1.92
C ILE A 25 9.14 9.29 -0.93
N GLN A 26 10.02 10.10 -0.34
CA GLN A 26 11.05 9.60 0.58
C GLN A 26 10.48 8.93 1.84
N GLY A 27 9.26 9.27 2.23
CA GLY A 27 8.56 8.66 3.37
C GLY A 27 7.74 7.40 3.03
N LEU A 28 7.70 6.98 1.76
CA LEU A 28 6.87 5.86 1.34
C LEU A 28 7.58 4.53 1.60
N ALA A 29 6.86 3.60 2.22
CA ALA A 29 7.35 2.25 2.52
C ALA A 29 7.54 1.36 1.26
N CYS A 30 7.28 1.88 0.06
CA CYS A 30 7.46 1.15 -1.20
C CYS A 30 8.14 2.03 -2.25
N PRO A 31 9.04 1.47 -3.08
CA PRO A 31 9.64 2.17 -4.21
C PRO A 31 8.55 2.70 -5.11
N THR A 32 8.53 4.01 -5.25
CA THR A 32 7.48 4.75 -5.93
C THR A 32 8.17 5.73 -6.87
N ALA A 33 7.71 5.77 -8.11
CA ALA A 33 8.21 6.73 -9.10
C ALA A 33 7.17 7.82 -9.31
N LEU A 34 7.65 9.04 -9.52
CA LEU A 34 6.80 10.12 -9.97
C LEU A 34 6.87 10.20 -11.50
N LEU A 35 5.73 10.10 -12.16
CA LEU A 35 5.66 10.16 -13.61
C LEU A 35 5.45 11.61 -14.07
N PRO A 36 6.24 12.12 -15.04
CA PRO A 36 6.10 13.48 -15.57
C PRO A 36 4.75 13.74 -16.23
N ALA A 37 4.09 12.69 -16.75
CA ALA A 37 2.75 12.81 -17.31
C ALA A 37 1.71 12.81 -16.18
N GLY A 38 1.21 14.00 -15.82
CA GLY A 38 0.07 14.14 -14.90
C GLY A 38 0.38 14.01 -13.41
N THR A 39 1.65 14.07 -13.01
CA THR A 39 2.07 14.10 -11.60
C THR A 39 1.54 12.89 -10.80
N GLY A 40 1.42 11.75 -11.48
CA GLY A 40 0.94 10.50 -10.88
C GLY A 40 2.02 9.86 -10.01
N VAL A 41 1.65 9.53 -8.77
CA VAL A 41 2.46 8.73 -7.86
C VAL A 41 2.15 7.25 -8.13
N GLU A 42 3.09 6.52 -8.73
CA GLU A 42 2.89 5.11 -9.11
C GLU A 42 3.79 4.17 -8.31
N SER A 43 3.20 3.11 -7.76
CA SER A 43 3.96 2.07 -7.05
C SER A 43 4.72 1.18 -8.03
N LEU A 44 6.02 1.00 -7.76
CA LEU A 44 6.89 0.10 -8.50
C LEU A 44 6.82 -1.34 -8.00
N GLU A 45 5.97 -1.66 -7.01
CA GLU A 45 5.80 -3.02 -6.46
C GLU A 45 5.53 -4.06 -7.57
N ARG A 46 4.83 -3.67 -8.63
CA ARG A 46 4.52 -4.53 -9.78
C ARG A 46 5.76 -5.02 -10.57
N PHE A 47 6.89 -4.34 -10.43
CA PHE A 47 8.14 -4.68 -11.12
C PHE A 47 9.17 -5.36 -10.20
N ALA A 48 8.87 -5.48 -8.91
CA ALA A 48 9.74 -6.15 -7.95
C ALA A 48 9.51 -7.68 -7.99
N LEU A 49 10.58 -8.44 -7.73
CA LEU A 49 10.51 -9.91 -7.65
C LEU A 49 9.72 -10.37 -6.42
N GLU A 50 9.79 -9.61 -5.33
CA GLU A 50 9.12 -9.88 -4.06
C GLU A 50 8.16 -8.76 -3.69
N ARG A 51 7.16 -9.07 -2.84
CA ARG A 51 6.21 -8.09 -2.31
C ARG A 51 6.84 -7.29 -1.18
N PHE A 52 6.53 -5.98 -1.11
CA PHE A 52 7.06 -5.10 -0.06
C PHE A 52 6.38 -5.31 1.29
N ARG A 53 5.13 -5.76 1.28
CA ARG A 53 4.38 -6.07 2.49
C ARG A 53 3.78 -7.45 2.37
N PHE A 54 3.84 -8.19 3.47
CA PHE A 54 3.17 -9.48 3.54
C PHE A 54 1.66 -9.28 3.37
N ARG A 55 1.08 -10.00 2.42
CA ARG A 55 -0.35 -10.10 2.20
C ARG A 55 -0.68 -11.58 2.08
N GLY A 56 -1.31 -12.13 3.10
CA GLY A 56 -1.69 -13.53 3.17
C GLY A 56 -3.09 -13.68 3.75
N ALA A 57 -3.82 -14.67 3.26
CA ALA A 57 -5.08 -15.10 3.84
C ALA A 57 -4.88 -16.52 4.39
N MET A 58 -5.21 -16.71 5.66
CA MET A 58 -5.18 -18.02 6.31
C MET A 58 -6.61 -18.41 6.65
N THR A 59 -6.95 -19.68 6.41
CA THR A 59 -8.29 -20.23 6.66
C THR A 59 -8.17 -21.44 7.56
N THR A 60 -9.06 -21.54 8.54
CA THR A 60 -9.19 -22.71 9.41
C THR A 60 -10.67 -22.99 9.65
N THR A 61 -11.00 -24.25 9.86
CA THR A 61 -12.33 -24.69 10.30
C THR A 61 -12.41 -24.80 11.84
N SER A 62 -11.27 -24.77 12.53
CA SER A 62 -11.18 -24.83 13.99
C SER A 62 -11.37 -23.43 14.57
N ILE A 63 -12.47 -23.24 15.30
CA ILE A 63 -12.78 -21.98 15.99
C ILE A 63 -11.74 -21.70 17.08
N GLU A 64 -11.25 -22.73 17.76
CA GLU A 64 -10.24 -22.58 18.82
C GLU A 64 -8.93 -22.03 18.26
N ASP A 65 -8.46 -22.59 17.14
CA ASP A 65 -7.24 -22.12 16.48
C ASP A 65 -7.41 -20.70 15.94
N PHE A 66 -8.59 -20.38 15.39
CA PHE A 66 -8.91 -19.03 14.94
C PHE A 66 -8.84 -18.02 16.09
N VAL A 67 -9.44 -18.33 17.25
CA VAL A 67 -9.42 -17.46 18.43
C VAL A 67 -8.00 -17.34 18.99
N ARG A 68 -7.26 -18.45 19.09
CA ARG A 68 -5.88 -18.46 19.57
C ARG A 68 -4.97 -17.61 18.69
N TYR A 69 -5.05 -17.80 17.37
CA TYR A 69 -4.30 -17.01 16.40
C TYR A 69 -4.65 -15.52 16.50
N SER A 70 -5.95 -15.21 16.54
CA SER A 70 -6.42 -13.81 16.62
C SER A 70 -5.99 -13.09 17.90
N LYS A 71 -6.01 -13.79 19.04
CA LYS A 71 -5.52 -13.25 20.32
C LYS A 71 -4.00 -13.05 20.32
N GLY A 72 -3.25 -13.92 19.65
CA GLY A 72 -1.79 -13.82 19.57
C GLY A 72 -1.31 -12.54 18.88
N TYR A 73 -2.08 -12.00 17.93
CA TYR A 73 -1.78 -10.74 17.24
C TYR A 73 -2.52 -9.53 17.83
N ALA A 74 -3.27 -9.70 18.92
CA ALA A 74 -3.91 -8.58 19.62
C ALA A 74 -2.94 -7.95 20.62
N SER A 75 -2.82 -6.62 20.59
CA SER A 75 -2.13 -5.83 21.60
C SER A 75 -3.11 -5.35 22.68
N ALA A 76 -2.59 -4.96 23.85
CA ALA A 76 -3.37 -4.27 24.88
C ALA A 76 -3.97 -2.95 24.36
N THR A 77 -3.27 -2.26 23.46
CA THR A 77 -3.71 -1.01 22.82
C THR A 77 -4.54 -1.25 21.56
N GLU A 78 -4.29 -2.33 20.84
CA GLU A 78 -4.94 -2.64 19.57
C GLU A 78 -5.53 -4.05 19.60
N LYS A 79 -6.81 -4.12 19.99
CA LYS A 79 -7.55 -5.39 20.08
C LYS A 79 -7.86 -5.93 18.68
N ALA A 80 -7.73 -7.24 18.50
CA ALA A 80 -8.19 -7.92 17.30
C ALA A 80 -9.70 -7.71 17.10
N ARG A 81 -10.10 -7.42 15.86
CA ARG A 81 -11.50 -7.26 15.46
C ARG A 81 -11.86 -8.34 14.45
N CYS A 82 -13.00 -8.96 14.65
CA CYS A 82 -13.52 -10.02 13.79
C CYS A 82 -14.88 -9.62 13.24
N PHE A 83 -15.09 -9.88 11.95
CA PHE A 83 -16.38 -9.79 11.29
C PHE A 83 -17.01 -11.18 11.26
N ILE A 84 -18.28 -11.25 11.66
CA ILE A 84 -19.06 -12.49 11.64
C ILE A 84 -20.12 -12.33 10.54
N ASP A 85 -20.07 -13.23 9.57
CA ASP A 85 -21.09 -13.40 8.54
C ASP A 85 -21.93 -14.62 8.91
N ALA A 86 -23.14 -14.38 9.41
CA ALA A 86 -24.04 -15.43 9.86
C ALA A 86 -24.65 -16.22 8.69
N ASP A 87 -24.87 -15.57 7.55
CA ASP A 87 -25.49 -16.19 6.37
C ASP A 87 -24.56 -17.23 5.76
N HIS A 88 -23.26 -16.94 5.74
CA HIS A 88 -22.24 -17.86 5.25
C HIS A 88 -21.56 -18.67 6.36
N MET A 89 -21.96 -18.50 7.62
CA MET A 89 -21.32 -19.10 8.80
C MET A 89 -19.79 -18.91 8.83
N THR A 90 -19.30 -17.72 8.49
CA THR A 90 -17.86 -17.42 8.45
C THR A 90 -17.45 -16.31 9.41
N ALA A 91 -16.22 -16.40 9.89
CA ALA A 91 -15.57 -15.39 10.70
C ALA A 91 -14.28 -14.91 10.01
N ARG A 92 -14.08 -13.60 9.90
CA ARG A 92 -12.89 -13.00 9.29
C ARG A 92 -12.28 -11.96 10.21
N SER A 93 -11.02 -12.17 10.59
CA SER A 93 -10.22 -11.17 11.29
C SER A 93 -9.17 -10.60 10.34
N VAL A 94 -8.97 -9.29 10.38
CA VAL A 94 -7.98 -8.58 9.57
C VAL A 94 -6.90 -8.06 10.49
N PHE A 95 -5.65 -8.42 10.22
CA PHE A 95 -4.50 -7.99 11.00
C PHE A 95 -3.61 -7.09 10.16
N ASN A 96 -3.25 -5.93 10.70
CA ASN A 96 -2.14 -5.17 10.15
C ASN A 96 -0.85 -5.69 10.79
N ILE A 97 -0.15 -6.58 10.08
CA ILE A 97 1.05 -7.22 10.62
C ILE A 97 2.34 -6.44 10.33
N GLY A 98 2.26 -5.17 9.92
CA GLY A 98 3.45 -4.42 9.51
C GLY A 98 3.43 -2.95 9.91
N THR A 99 4.46 -2.57 10.67
CA THR A 99 5.08 -1.24 10.68
C THR A 99 6.59 -1.46 10.50
N LEU A 100 7.11 -1.17 9.31
CA LEU A 100 8.50 -0.74 9.17
C LEU A 100 8.51 0.76 9.38
#